data_AF-A0A356MM87-F1
#
_entry.id   AF-A0A356MM87-F1
#
_cell.length_a   1.000
_cell.length_b   1.000
_cell.length_c   1.000
_cell.angle_alpha   90.00
_cell.angle_beta   90.00
_cell.angle_gamma   90.00
#
_symmetry.space_group_name_H-M   'P 1'
#
loop_
_entity.id
_entity.type
_entity.pdbx_description
1 polymer ?
#
loop_
_entity_poly.entity_id
_entity_poly.type
_entity_poly.pdbx_seq_one_letter_code
_entity_poly.pdbx_strand_id
1 'polypeptide(L)' 'MLTKDNVTIGIEWRFGPDWPGRRCGAKTRQGTACQCPANKKNGRCRLHGGASTGAKTTRTRRS' A
#
# COMPACT_ATOMS: atom_id res chain seq x y z
N MET A 1 10.38 -17.16 -10.52
CA MET A 1 9.92 -15.89 -11.12
C MET A 1 9.75 -16.12 -12.61
N LEU A 2 8.53 -16.06 -13.13
CA LEU A 2 8.27 -16.27 -14.57
C LEU A 2 8.56 -14.96 -15.31
N THR A 3 9.82 -14.68 -15.61
CA THR A 3 10.20 -13.69 -16.62
C THR A 3 10.03 -14.35 -17.98
N LYS A 4 8.77 -14.50 -18.41
CA LYS A 4 8.50 -14.97 -19.77
C LYS A 4 8.63 -13.79 -20.71
N ASP A 5 9.76 -13.79 -21.41
CA ASP A 5 10.14 -12.91 -22.50
C ASP A 5 10.34 -11.44 -22.09
N ASN A 6 11.33 -10.77 -22.70
CA ASN A 6 11.77 -9.39 -22.43
C ASN A 6 10.68 -8.32 -22.76
N VAL A 7 9.49 -8.46 -22.21
CA VAL A 7 8.33 -7.62 -22.47
C VAL A 7 8.32 -6.50 -21.43
N THR A 8 8.77 -5.32 -21.86
CA THR A 8 8.74 -4.05 -21.11
C THR A 8 7.36 -3.41 -21.05
N ILE A 9 6.44 -3.83 -21.93
CA ILE A 9 5.08 -3.30 -22.01
C ILE A 9 4.28 -3.77 -20.79
N GLY A 10 3.73 -2.81 -20.02
CA GLY A 10 2.89 -3.10 -18.86
C GLY A 10 3.65 -3.32 -17.54
N ILE A 11 4.99 -3.24 -17.51
CA ILE A 11 5.77 -3.31 -16.27
C ILE A 11 5.37 -2.20 -15.28
N GLU A 12 5.11 -0.99 -15.79
CA GLU A 12 4.64 0.14 -14.97
C GLU A 12 3.36 -0.20 -14.17
N TRP A 13 2.48 -1.03 -14.75
CA TRP A 13 1.20 -1.44 -14.18
C TRP A 13 1.28 -2.77 -13.40
N ARG A 14 2.39 -3.51 -13.50
CA ARG A 14 2.61 -4.74 -12.73
C ARG A 14 3.11 -4.39 -11.33
N PHE A 15 2.31 -4.69 -10.32
CA PHE A 15 2.71 -4.54 -8.93
C PHE A 15 3.70 -5.66 -8.51
N GLY A 16 4.96 -5.58 -8.96
CA GLY A 16 6.07 -6.47 -8.56
C GLY A 16 6.96 -5.89 -7.44
N PRO A 17 8.00 -6.62 -6.98
CA PRO A 17 8.94 -6.14 -5.96
C PRO A 17 9.57 -4.79 -6.33
N ASP A 18 9.89 -4.61 -7.62
CA ASP A 18 10.56 -3.42 -8.17
C ASP A 18 9.60 -2.33 -8.64
N TRP A 19 8.32 -2.39 -8.24
CA TRP A 19 7.35 -1.37 -8.61
C TRP A 19 7.78 0.00 -8.01
N PRO A 20 7.90 1.07 -8.83
CA PRO A 20 8.45 2.36 -8.38
C PRO A 20 7.54 3.11 -7.38
N GLY A 21 6.29 2.68 -7.24
CA GLY A 21 5.34 3.30 -6.32
C GLY A 21 5.56 2.90 -4.86
N ARG A 22 5.09 3.77 -3.94
CA ARG A 22 5.21 3.50 -2.51
C ARG A 22 4.31 2.34 -2.08
N ARG A 23 4.88 1.33 -1.43
CA ARG A 23 4.15 0.22 -0.80
C ARG A 23 3.58 0.63 0.55
N CYS A 24 2.47 0.00 0.94
CA CYS A 24 1.83 0.25 2.23
C CYS A 24 2.73 -0.11 3.43
N GLY A 25 3.46 -1.23 3.36
CA GLY A 25 4.39 -1.66 4.40
C GLY A 25 3.78 -2.07 5.73
N ALA A 26 2.44 -2.01 5.90
CA ALA A 26 1.78 -2.45 7.13
C ALA A 26 2.00 -3.95 7.40
N LYS A 27 2.19 -4.34 8.66
CA LYS A 27 2.27 -5.75 9.03
C LYS A 27 0.93 -6.44 8.76
N THR A 28 0.94 -7.44 7.89
CA THR A 28 -0.23 -8.27 7.60
C THR A 28 -0.48 -9.26 8.74
N ARG A 29 -1.62 -9.96 8.71
CA ARG A 29 -1.92 -11.04 9.68
C ARG A 29 -0.89 -12.18 9.62
N GLN A 30 -0.24 -12.38 8.47
CA GLN A 30 0.82 -13.37 8.28
C GLN A 30 2.20 -12.87 8.78
N GLY A 31 2.28 -11.65 9.29
CA GLY A 31 3.52 -11.07 9.82
C GLY A 31 4.41 -10.40 8.76
N THR A 32 4.08 -10.48 7.48
CA THR A 32 4.83 -9.88 6.37
C THR A 32 4.41 -8.43 6.11
N ALA A 33 5.24 -7.68 5.39
CA ALA A 33 4.91 -6.30 4.99
C ALA A 33 3.90 -6.25 3.84
N CYS A 34 2.88 -5.40 3.95
CA CYS A 34 1.83 -5.25 2.96
C CYS A 34 2.38 -4.67 1.64
N GLN A 35 2.18 -5.43 0.56
CA GLN A 35 2.60 -5.09 -0.80
C GLN A 35 1.55 -4.28 -1.58
N CYS A 36 0.40 -3.95 -1.00
CA CYS A 36 -0.58 -3.11 -1.68
C CYS A 36 -0.02 -1.69 -1.93
N PRO A 37 -0.45 -1.02 -3.01
CA PRO A 37 -0.09 0.37 -3.25
C PRO A 37 -0.57 1.26 -2.09
N ALA A 38 0.33 2.12 -1.60
CA ALA A 38 -0.01 3.11 -0.60
C ALA A 38 -0.84 4.25 -1.19
N ASN A 39 -1.75 4.79 -0.39
CA ASN A 39 -2.36 6.07 -0.72
C ASN A 39 -1.31 7.19 -0.54
N LYS A 40 -1.27 8.13 -1.50
CA LYS A 40 -0.35 9.28 -1.50
C LYS A 40 -0.46 10.14 -0.24
N LYS A 41 -1.65 10.21 0.38
CA LYS A 41 -1.91 11.12 1.52
C LYS A 41 -1.33 10.63 2.84
N ASN A 42 -1.46 9.34 3.15
CA ASN A 42 -1.16 8.78 4.48
C ASN A 42 -0.23 7.56 4.43
N GLY A 43 0.21 7.14 3.24
CA GLY A 43 1.23 6.09 3.08
C GLY A 43 0.74 4.67 3.35
N ARG A 44 -0.54 4.48 3.67
CA ARG A 44 -1.15 3.15 3.89
C ARG A 44 -2.12 2.82 2.77
N CYS A 45 -2.34 1.54 2.49
CA CYS A 45 -3.37 1.11 1.54
C CYS A 45 -4.77 1.19 2.17
N ARG A 46 -5.82 1.14 1.35
CA ARG A 46 -7.22 1.21 1.82
C ARG A 46 -7.55 0.17 2.90
N LEU A 47 -6.95 -1.02 2.85
CA LEU A 47 -7.14 -2.08 3.85
C LEU A 47 -6.46 -1.79 5.20
N HIS A 48 -5.44 -0.93 5.22
CA HIS A 48 -4.67 -0.58 6.41
C HIS A 48 -4.87 0.89 6.82
N GLY A 49 -6.09 1.41 6.67
CA GLY A 49 -6.43 2.79 7.07
C GLY A 49 -6.02 3.88 6.08
N GLY A 50 -5.57 3.50 4.89
CA GLY A 50 -5.20 4.45 3.82
C GLY A 50 -6.36 5.30 3.30
N ALA A 51 -7.61 4.88 3.53
CA ALA A 51 -8.79 5.70 3.23
C ALA A 51 -9.28 6.52 4.43
N SER A 52 -8.73 6.29 5.62
CA SER A 52 -9.15 6.99 6.82
C SER A 52 -8.69 8.45 6.76
N THR A 53 -9.61 9.38 7.02
CA THR A 53 -9.36 10.83 7.05
C THR A 53 -9.02 11.35 8.45
N GLY A 54 -8.79 10.44 9.41
CA GLY A 54 -8.66 10.77 10.82
C GLY A 54 -10.01 11.02 11.49
N ALA A 55 -10.01 11.15 12.81
CA ALA A 55 -11.22 11.53 13.55
C ALA A 55 -11.55 13.00 13.25
N LYS A 56 -12.76 13.27 12.76
CA LYS A 56 -13.27 14.61 12.50
C LYS A 56 -14.15 15.08 13.67
N THR A 57 -13.58 15.23 14.86
CA THR A 57 -14.28 15.84 16.00
C THR A 57 -13.28 16.48 16.96
N THR A 58 -13.54 17.73 17.34
CA THR A 58 -12.76 18.47 18.36
C THR A 58 -12.92 17.88 19.76
N ARG A 59 -13.93 17.03 20.00
CA ARG A 59 -14.29 16.51 21.32
C ARG A 59 -14.18 14.99 21.37
N THR A 60 -13.40 14.54 22.36
CA THR A 60 -13.22 13.17 22.86
C THR A 60 -12.08 12.37 22.20
N ARG A 61 -10.87 12.50 22.79
CA ARG A 61 -9.87 11.41 22.79
C ARG A 61 -10.35 10.37 23.79
N ARG A 62 -10.48 9.10 23.39
CA ARG A 62 -10.57 8.01 24.38
C ARG A 62 -9.14 7.66 24.77
N SER A 63 -8.86 7.82 26.07
CA SER A 63 -7.65 7.37 26.75
C SER A 63 -7.53 5.86 26.72
#